data_AF-A0A941RV80-F1
#
_entry.id   AF-A0A941RV80-F1
#
_cell.length_a   1.000
_cell.length_b   1.000
_cell.length_c   1.000
_cell.angle_alpha   90.00
_cell.angle_beta   90.00
_cell.angle_gamma   90.00
#
_symmetry.space_group_name_H-M   'P 1'
#
loop_
_entity.id
_entity.type
_entity.pdbx_description
1 polymer ?
#
loop_
_entity_poly.entity_id
_entity_poly.type
_entity_poly.pdbx_seq_one_letter_code
_entity_poly.pdbx_strand_id
1 'polypeptide(L)'
;MDRSPKKHGPQKKKPNQPGKRRPGPVKRANPPPADDNADELEDSGARLPLKRIDKNLFAFQPPFCAIDRKEDMDEVRNMIAGGELDIARDELLYLVSDCRAFLDAHNRLGELALEEEDIPLAQGHFGFAYEIGLDSLPAGFQGILPSNRDYNRAFFLAGRGLARCLIARGQHEKGREVLVQLLKLDPREENAKSLLDELDEQLRERKGAK
;
A
#
# COMPACT_ATOMS: atom_id res chain seq x y z
N MET A 1 -2.01 42.55 -65.57
CA MET A 1 -2.90 42.75 -64.42
C MET A 1 -3.62 41.43 -64.19
N ASP A 2 -3.20 40.65 -63.20
CA ASP A 2 -3.83 39.37 -62.89
C ASP A 2 -3.91 39.22 -61.37
N ARG A 3 -5.12 39.44 -60.82
CA ARG A 3 -5.40 39.31 -59.39
C ARG A 3 -6.21 38.04 -59.16
N SER A 4 -5.52 36.98 -58.72
CA SER A 4 -6.16 35.76 -58.25
C SER A 4 -6.89 35.97 -56.90
N PRO A 5 -8.07 35.37 -56.68
CA PRO A 5 -8.86 35.58 -55.47
C PRO A 5 -8.41 34.67 -54.30
N LYS A 6 -8.33 35.24 -53.09
CA LYS A 6 -8.00 34.55 -51.84
C LYS A 6 -9.20 33.72 -51.34
N LYS A 7 -9.07 32.38 -51.36
CA LYS A 7 -10.02 31.45 -50.76
C LYS A 7 -9.96 31.52 -49.23
N HIS A 8 -11.09 31.81 -48.58
CA HIS A 8 -11.24 31.78 -47.12
C HIS A 8 -11.55 30.34 -46.69
N GLY A 9 -10.69 29.77 -45.83
CA GLY A 9 -10.87 28.44 -45.26
C GLY A 9 -11.90 28.42 -44.11
N PRO A 10 -12.47 27.25 -43.80
CA PRO A 10 -13.53 27.12 -42.80
C PRO A 10 -13.00 27.31 -41.37
N GLN A 11 -13.70 28.13 -40.58
CA GLN A 11 -13.39 28.37 -39.18
C GLN A 11 -13.70 27.12 -38.33
N LYS A 12 -12.68 26.60 -37.65
CA LYS A 12 -12.82 25.49 -36.70
C LYS A 12 -13.56 25.97 -35.44
N LYS A 13 -14.72 25.37 -35.15
CA LYS A 13 -15.46 25.54 -33.89
C LYS A 13 -14.65 24.93 -32.74
N LYS A 14 -14.42 25.71 -31.69
CA LYS A 14 -13.72 25.26 -30.48
C LYS A 14 -14.58 24.25 -29.70
N PRO A 15 -14.00 23.17 -29.14
CA PRO A 15 -14.72 22.22 -28.31
C PRO A 15 -15.14 22.87 -26.98
N ASN A 16 -16.37 22.54 -26.57
CA ASN A 16 -17.03 23.07 -25.38
C ASN A 16 -16.39 22.44 -24.12
N GLN A 17 -15.78 23.23 -23.25
CA GLN A 17 -15.19 22.74 -22.01
C GLN A 17 -16.30 22.41 -20.98
N PRO A 18 -16.28 21.23 -20.33
CA PRO A 18 -17.21 20.92 -19.26
C PRO A 18 -16.94 21.82 -18.05
N GLY A 19 -18.00 22.46 -17.55
CA GLY A 19 -17.93 23.44 -16.47
C GLY A 19 -17.39 22.86 -15.17
N LYS A 20 -16.37 23.52 -14.61
CA LYS A 20 -15.84 23.27 -13.26
C LYS A 20 -16.96 23.44 -12.23
N ARG A 21 -17.48 22.33 -11.71
CA ARG A 21 -18.36 22.32 -10.53
C ARG A 21 -17.50 22.71 -9.32
N ARG A 22 -17.86 23.80 -8.65
CA ARG A 22 -17.26 24.20 -7.38
C ARG A 22 -17.69 23.20 -6.29
N PRO A 23 -16.76 22.66 -5.48
CA PRO A 23 -17.12 21.85 -4.32
C PRO A 23 -17.89 22.74 -3.33
N GLY A 24 -19.08 22.27 -2.93
CA GLY A 24 -19.90 22.94 -1.93
C GLY A 24 -19.28 22.83 -0.52
N PRO A 25 -19.64 23.73 0.40
CA PRO A 25 -19.16 23.69 1.77
C PRO A 25 -19.65 22.41 2.48
N VAL A 26 -18.70 21.58 2.93
CA VAL A 26 -18.96 20.40 3.73
C VAL A 26 -19.56 20.85 5.07
N LYS A 27 -20.83 20.50 5.32
CA LYS A 27 -21.48 20.73 6.62
C LYS A 27 -20.78 19.86 7.67
N ARG A 28 -19.96 20.48 8.51
CA ARG A 28 -19.39 19.84 9.71
C ARG A 28 -20.53 19.51 10.67
N ALA A 29 -20.76 18.21 10.91
CA ALA A 29 -21.62 17.76 11.98
C ALA A 29 -21.02 18.20 13.33
N ASN A 30 -21.87 18.63 14.27
CA ASN A 30 -21.44 18.93 15.63
C ASN A 30 -20.87 17.67 16.28
N PRO A 31 -19.77 17.76 17.04
CA PRO A 31 -19.25 16.62 17.79
C PRO A 31 -20.28 16.20 18.86
N PRO A 32 -20.43 14.89 19.11
CA PRO A 32 -21.26 14.40 20.20
C PRO A 32 -20.71 14.88 21.56
N PRO A 33 -21.57 14.99 22.59
CA PRO A 33 -21.16 15.37 23.94
C PRO A 33 -20.16 14.36 24.51
N ALA A 34 -19.14 14.87 25.22
CA ALA A 34 -18.14 14.07 25.90
C ALA A 34 -18.78 13.29 27.06
N ASP A 35 -18.70 11.96 27.00
CA ASP A 35 -19.04 11.08 28.11
C ASP A 35 -17.77 10.86 28.96
N ASP A 36 -17.81 11.30 30.22
CA ASP A 36 -16.67 11.31 31.16
C ASP A 36 -16.33 9.93 31.76
N ASN A 37 -16.59 8.82 31.05
CA ASN A 37 -16.27 7.45 31.49
C ASN A 37 -15.57 6.64 30.38
N ALA A 38 -14.43 7.11 29.90
CA ALA A 38 -13.56 6.35 29.01
C ALA A 38 -12.15 6.19 29.61
N ASP A 39 -12.06 5.32 30.62
CA ASP A 39 -10.84 4.55 30.90
C ASP A 39 -10.87 3.25 30.06
N GLU A 40 -11.50 3.33 28.88
CA GLU A 40 -11.42 2.33 27.83
C GLU A 40 -10.14 2.62 27.07
N LEU A 41 -9.17 1.71 27.21
CA LEU A 41 -8.05 1.48 26.30
C LEU A 41 -8.35 2.10 24.94
N GLU A 42 -7.76 3.27 24.64
CA GLU A 42 -7.80 3.86 23.31
C GLU A 42 -7.28 2.78 22.37
N ASP A 43 -8.23 2.08 21.77
CA ASP A 43 -8.01 0.94 20.90
C ASP A 43 -7.10 1.48 19.80
N SER A 44 -5.86 1.01 19.84
CA SER A 44 -4.78 1.37 18.94
C SER A 44 -5.18 0.91 17.55
N GLY A 45 -6.09 1.64 16.89
CA GLY A 45 -7.01 1.25 15.82
C GLY A 45 -6.34 0.84 14.49
N ALA A 46 -5.10 0.41 14.57
CA ALA A 46 -4.31 -0.16 13.52
C ALA A 46 -4.24 -1.70 13.59
N ARG A 47 -4.73 -2.38 14.65
CA ARG A 47 -4.68 -3.85 14.71
C ARG A 47 -5.73 -4.50 13.80
N LEU A 48 -5.29 -5.49 13.03
CA LEU A 48 -6.10 -6.32 12.14
C LEU A 48 -6.71 -7.50 12.91
N PRO A 49 -8.01 -7.78 12.76
CA PRO A 49 -8.59 -8.98 13.33
C PRO A 49 -7.94 -10.23 12.72
N LEU A 50 -7.56 -11.18 13.58
CA LEU A 50 -6.99 -12.46 13.15
C LEU A 50 -8.07 -13.55 13.21
N LYS A 51 -8.37 -14.17 12.06
CA LYS A 51 -9.35 -15.25 11.95
C LYS A 51 -8.65 -16.59 11.78
N ARG A 52 -9.04 -17.58 12.59
CA ARG A 52 -8.64 -18.98 12.37
C ARG A 52 -9.46 -19.58 11.23
N ILE A 53 -8.79 -20.05 10.18
CA ILE A 53 -9.40 -20.72 9.02
C ILE A 53 -9.54 -22.23 9.28
N ASP A 54 -8.46 -22.84 9.78
CA ASP A 54 -8.36 -24.26 10.12
C ASP A 54 -7.40 -24.42 11.31
N LYS A 55 -7.20 -25.64 11.82
CA LYS A 55 -6.37 -26.02 12.98
C LYS A 55 -5.30 -24.98 13.36
N ASN A 56 -4.30 -24.84 12.49
CA ASN A 56 -3.18 -23.91 12.66
C ASN A 56 -3.08 -22.87 11.53
N LEU A 57 -4.12 -22.71 10.71
CA LEU A 57 -4.13 -21.75 9.60
C LEU A 57 -4.92 -20.52 9.98
N PHE A 58 -4.32 -19.35 9.80
CA PHE A 58 -4.90 -18.06 10.16
C PHE A 58 -4.88 -17.10 8.97
N ALA A 59 -5.78 -16.14 8.99
CA ALA A 59 -5.76 -15.00 8.08
C ALA A 59 -6.15 -13.70 8.78
N PHE A 60 -5.41 -12.64 8.45
CA PHE A 60 -5.86 -11.29 8.73
C PHE A 60 -7.17 -11.01 8.01
N GLN A 61 -8.07 -10.36 8.71
CA GLN A 61 -9.28 -9.79 8.13
C GLN A 61 -9.02 -8.30 7.86
N PRO A 62 -9.50 -7.77 6.73
CA PRO A 62 -9.44 -6.33 6.50
C PRO A 62 -10.31 -5.59 7.53
N PRO A 63 -9.91 -4.38 7.96
CA PRO A 63 -10.78 -3.53 8.76
C PRO A 63 -12.03 -3.15 7.96
N PHE A 64 -13.14 -2.84 8.63
CA PHE A 64 -14.39 -2.47 7.96
C PHE A 64 -14.21 -1.28 6.99
N CYS A 65 -13.43 -0.27 7.38
CA CYS A 65 -13.12 0.86 6.50
C CYS A 65 -12.43 0.45 5.19
N ALA A 66 -11.62 -0.60 5.18
CA ALA A 66 -11.00 -1.10 3.94
C ALA A 66 -11.99 -1.92 3.09
N ILE A 67 -12.96 -2.61 3.73
CA ILE A 67 -14.02 -3.34 3.03
C ILE A 67 -14.92 -2.36 2.27
N ASP A 68 -15.35 -1.29 2.95
CA ASP A 68 -16.24 -0.28 2.39
C ASP A 68 -15.60 0.54 1.26
N ARG A 69 -14.26 0.55 1.20
CA ARG A 69 -13.45 1.29 0.21
C ARG A 69 -12.88 0.42 -0.91
N LYS A 70 -13.48 -0.75 -1.13
CA LYS A 70 -13.03 -1.67 -2.19
C LYS A 70 -13.19 -1.03 -3.58
N GLU A 71 -14.28 -0.31 -3.82
CA GLU A 71 -14.55 0.36 -5.10
C GLU A 71 -13.54 1.48 -5.36
N ASP A 72 -13.19 2.27 -4.34
CA ASP A 72 -12.15 3.32 -4.48
C ASP A 72 -10.79 2.71 -4.86
N MET A 73 -10.43 1.55 -4.30
CA MET A 73 -9.23 0.82 -4.73
C MET A 73 -9.28 0.33 -6.18
N ASP A 74 -10.46 -0.02 -6.70
CA ASP A 74 -10.64 -0.36 -8.12
C ASP A 74 -10.48 0.90 -9.00
N GLU A 75 -11.00 2.05 -8.57
CA GLU A 75 -10.78 3.33 -9.24
C GLU A 75 -9.29 3.72 -9.29
N VAL A 76 -8.58 3.62 -8.15
CA VAL A 76 -7.12 3.83 -8.09
C VAL A 76 -6.37 2.94 -9.09
N ARG A 77 -6.75 1.66 -9.20
CA ARG A 77 -6.13 0.73 -10.18
C ARG A 77 -6.36 1.21 -11.62
N ASN A 78 -7.55 1.71 -11.93
CA ASN A 78 -7.87 2.25 -13.24
C ASN A 78 -7.09 3.55 -13.54
N MET A 79 -6.96 4.45 -12.57
CA MET A 79 -6.15 5.67 -12.69
C MET A 79 -4.69 5.31 -13.01
N ILE A 80 -4.11 4.34 -12.29
CA ILE A 80 -2.73 3.91 -12.53
C ILE A 80 -2.58 3.25 -13.90
N ALA A 81 -3.53 2.39 -14.30
CA ALA A 81 -3.54 1.80 -15.63
C ALA A 81 -3.68 2.86 -16.75
N GLY A 82 -4.35 3.98 -16.47
CA GLY A 82 -4.47 5.15 -17.35
C GLY A 82 -3.26 6.08 -17.35
N GLY A 83 -2.25 5.83 -16.50
CA GLY A 83 -1.08 6.71 -16.32
C GLY A 83 -1.36 7.97 -15.49
N GLU A 84 -2.51 8.02 -14.80
CA GLU A 84 -2.92 9.15 -13.95
C GLU A 84 -2.32 9.02 -12.53
N LEU A 85 -0.98 8.91 -12.45
CA LEU A 85 -0.28 8.54 -11.21
C LEU A 85 -0.43 9.58 -10.09
N ASP A 86 -0.47 10.88 -10.43
CA ASP A 86 -0.66 11.96 -9.44
C ASP A 86 -2.03 11.87 -8.78
N ILE A 87 -3.09 11.64 -9.58
CA ILE A 87 -4.46 11.51 -9.09
C ILE A 87 -4.60 10.24 -8.24
N ALA A 88 -4.03 9.13 -8.71
CA ALA A 88 -4.05 7.87 -7.97
C ALA A 88 -3.34 8.00 -6.60
N ARG A 89 -2.24 8.75 -6.54
CA ARG A 89 -1.53 9.02 -5.28
C ARG A 89 -2.37 9.83 -4.31
N ASP A 90 -3.00 10.91 -4.78
CA ASP A 90 -3.88 11.74 -3.95
C ASP A 90 -5.04 10.92 -3.37
N GLU A 91 -5.66 10.06 -4.18
CA GLU A 91 -6.73 9.17 -3.74
C GLU A 91 -6.22 8.14 -2.72
N LEU A 92 -5.07 7.53 -2.96
CA LEU A 92 -4.45 6.61 -2.00
C LEU A 92 -4.11 7.28 -0.67
N LEU A 93 -3.60 8.51 -0.71
CA LEU A 93 -3.33 9.31 0.49
C LEU A 93 -4.62 9.61 1.27
N TYR A 94 -5.71 9.92 0.55
CA TYR A 94 -7.03 10.05 1.15
C TYR A 94 -7.48 8.76 1.83
N LEU A 95 -7.35 7.60 1.17
CA LEU A 95 -7.72 6.30 1.73
C LEU A 95 -6.95 5.96 3.02
N VAL A 96 -5.63 6.14 3.05
CA VAL A 96 -4.84 5.82 4.26
C VAL A 96 -5.00 6.86 5.38
N SER A 97 -5.42 8.08 5.04
CA SER A 97 -5.74 9.10 6.06
C SER A 97 -7.00 8.74 6.86
N ASP A 98 -7.96 8.09 6.19
CA ASP A 98 -9.24 7.70 6.77
C ASP A 98 -9.20 6.28 7.36
N CYS A 99 -8.44 5.38 6.75
CA CYS A 99 -8.28 3.99 7.17
C CYS A 99 -6.79 3.65 7.30
N ARG A 100 -6.19 3.93 8.47
CA ARG A 100 -4.75 3.70 8.71
C ARG A 100 -4.35 2.22 8.52
N ALA A 101 -5.23 1.28 8.83
CA ALA A 101 -4.97 -0.15 8.65
C ALA A 101 -5.19 -0.66 7.21
N PHE A 102 -5.34 0.24 6.22
CA PHE A 102 -5.56 -0.12 4.82
C PHE A 102 -4.26 -0.55 4.12
N LEU A 103 -3.83 -1.79 4.39
CA LEU A 103 -2.59 -2.36 3.88
C LEU A 103 -2.45 -2.29 2.35
N ASP A 104 -3.50 -2.57 1.58
CA ASP A 104 -3.43 -2.52 0.12
C ASP A 104 -3.13 -1.10 -0.40
N ALA A 105 -3.70 -0.07 0.22
CA ALA A 105 -3.43 1.32 -0.16
C ALA A 105 -1.99 1.72 0.19
N HIS A 106 -1.51 1.35 1.38
CA HIS A 106 -0.11 1.53 1.77
C HIS A 106 0.84 0.82 0.81
N ASN A 107 0.57 -0.44 0.44
CA ASN A 107 1.38 -1.16 -0.53
C ASN A 107 1.45 -0.44 -1.86
N ARG A 108 0.32 0.10 -2.34
CA ARG A 108 0.27 0.80 -3.62
C ARG A 108 1.04 2.12 -3.59
N LEU A 109 0.96 2.88 -2.50
CA LEU A 109 1.81 4.06 -2.29
C LEU A 109 3.30 3.69 -2.25
N GLY A 110 3.64 2.58 -1.61
CA GLY A 110 5.00 2.06 -1.60
C GLY A 110 5.52 1.68 -2.98
N GLU A 111 4.68 1.03 -3.81
CA GLU A 111 5.01 0.71 -5.20
C GLU A 111 5.21 1.97 -6.06
N LEU A 112 4.30 2.95 -5.97
CA LEU A 112 4.45 4.23 -6.68
C LEU A 112 5.74 4.95 -6.28
N ALA A 113 6.06 4.99 -4.98
CA ALA A 113 7.30 5.60 -4.51
C ALA A 113 8.55 4.86 -5.02
N LEU A 114 8.51 3.53 -5.17
CA LEU A 114 9.61 2.78 -5.80
C LEU A 114 9.75 3.10 -7.29
N GLU A 115 8.65 3.26 -8.02
CA GLU A 115 8.67 3.64 -9.44
C GLU A 115 9.31 5.04 -9.65
N GLU A 116 9.21 5.90 -8.64
CA GLU A 116 9.83 7.23 -8.60
C GLU A 116 11.24 7.27 -8.00
N GLU A 117 11.81 6.10 -7.69
CA GLU A 117 13.10 5.95 -7.01
C GLU A 117 13.17 6.60 -5.62
N ASP A 118 12.03 6.93 -4.99
CA ASP A 118 11.94 7.43 -3.61
C ASP A 118 11.92 6.28 -2.61
N ILE A 119 13.10 5.67 -2.42
CA ILE A 119 13.29 4.54 -1.51
C ILE A 119 12.90 4.86 -0.06
N PRO A 120 13.24 6.04 0.52
CA PRO A 120 12.79 6.40 1.86
C PRO A 120 11.26 6.43 2.02
N LEU A 121 10.54 7.01 1.06
CA LEU A 121 9.08 7.08 1.11
C LEU A 121 8.45 5.69 0.95
N ALA A 122 8.94 4.90 0.00
CA ALA A 122 8.52 3.51 -0.18
C ALA A 122 8.71 2.69 1.10
N GLN A 123 9.87 2.84 1.75
CA GLN A 123 10.16 2.19 3.03
C GLN A 123 9.14 2.59 4.10
N GLY A 124 8.75 3.86 4.17
CA GLY A 124 7.76 4.35 5.12
C GLY A 124 6.41 3.65 4.96
N HIS A 125 5.90 3.55 3.73
CA HIS A 125 4.61 2.91 3.47
C HIS A 125 4.63 1.39 3.67
N PHE A 126 5.64 0.69 3.14
CA PHE A 126 5.76 -0.76 3.35
C PHE A 126 6.04 -1.11 4.81
N GLY A 127 6.87 -0.32 5.49
CA GLY A 127 7.20 -0.47 6.91
C GLY A 127 5.95 -0.39 7.77
N PHE A 128 5.15 0.67 7.57
CA PHE A 128 3.92 0.87 8.34
C PHE A 128 2.91 -0.28 8.14
N ALA A 129 2.70 -0.71 6.90
CA ALA A 129 1.82 -1.83 6.59
C ALA A 129 2.31 -3.17 7.19
N TYR A 130 3.63 -3.39 7.18
CA TYR A 130 4.25 -4.57 7.77
C TYR A 130 4.14 -4.57 9.31
N GLU A 131 4.41 -3.44 9.95
CA GLU A 131 4.30 -3.26 11.40
C GLU A 131 2.87 -3.51 11.89
N ILE A 132 1.86 -2.98 11.20
CA ILE A 132 0.45 -3.28 11.48
C ILE A 132 0.19 -4.79 11.53
N GLY A 133 0.66 -5.54 10.53
CA GLY A 133 0.46 -6.99 10.51
C GLY A 133 1.16 -7.69 11.67
N LEU A 134 2.40 -7.30 12.00
CA LEU A 134 3.12 -7.87 13.14
C LEU A 134 2.44 -7.56 14.48
N ASP A 135 2.01 -6.33 14.69
CA ASP A 135 1.34 -5.87 15.92
C ASP A 135 -0.05 -6.50 16.10
N SER A 136 -0.59 -7.08 15.04
CA SER A 136 -1.87 -7.81 15.02
C SER A 136 -1.73 -9.28 15.41
N LEU A 137 -0.50 -9.81 15.48
CA LEU A 137 -0.26 -11.19 15.90
C LEU A 137 -0.17 -11.27 17.43
N PRO A 138 -0.74 -12.32 18.06
CA PRO A 138 -0.57 -12.52 19.50
C PRO A 138 0.89 -12.84 19.82
N ALA A 139 1.33 -12.46 21.02
CA ALA A 139 2.68 -12.77 21.50
C ALA A 139 2.95 -14.28 21.43
N GLY A 140 4.08 -14.67 20.83
CA GLY A 140 4.46 -16.08 20.67
C GLY A 140 3.61 -16.85 19.66
N PHE A 141 2.95 -16.19 18.71
CA PHE A 141 2.18 -16.83 17.65
C PHE A 141 2.94 -18.00 16.96
N GLN A 142 2.34 -19.19 16.97
CA GLN A 142 2.87 -20.42 16.35
C GLN A 142 2.02 -20.91 15.18
N GLY A 143 1.04 -20.11 14.74
CA GLY A 143 0.20 -20.45 13.60
C GLY A 143 0.92 -20.23 12.27
N ILE A 144 0.32 -20.74 11.20
CA ILE A 144 0.72 -20.49 9.83
C ILE A 144 -0.21 -19.42 9.26
N LEU A 145 0.37 -18.46 8.56
CA LEU A 145 -0.31 -17.33 7.95
C LEU A 145 -0.12 -17.40 6.42
N PRO A 146 -0.90 -18.22 5.67
CA PRO A 146 -0.64 -18.45 4.26
C PRO A 146 -0.69 -17.15 3.46
N SER A 147 0.40 -16.85 2.77
CA SER A 147 0.62 -15.62 1.99
C SER A 147 -0.40 -15.39 0.87
N ASN A 148 -1.05 -16.44 0.38
CA ASN A 148 -2.03 -16.39 -0.70
C ASN A 148 -3.50 -16.28 -0.22
N ARG A 149 -3.73 -16.00 1.07
CA ARG A 149 -5.08 -15.91 1.66
C ARG A 149 -5.43 -14.50 2.10
N ASP A 150 -6.62 -14.06 1.74
CA ASP A 150 -7.28 -12.84 2.23
C ASP A 150 -6.30 -11.65 2.34
N TYR A 151 -6.26 -11.01 3.52
CA TYR A 151 -5.43 -9.85 3.79
C TYR A 151 -3.98 -10.20 4.16
N ASN A 152 -3.64 -11.49 4.28
CA ASN A 152 -2.24 -11.91 4.41
C ASN A 152 -1.45 -11.51 3.17
N ARG A 153 -2.05 -11.57 1.98
CA ARG A 153 -1.37 -11.19 0.74
C ARG A 153 -0.83 -9.76 0.82
N ALA A 154 -1.62 -8.83 1.35
CA ALA A 154 -1.22 -7.44 1.53
C ALA A 154 -0.07 -7.32 2.55
N PHE A 155 -0.16 -8.04 3.69
CA PHE A 155 0.91 -8.07 4.68
C PHE A 155 2.24 -8.64 4.12
N PHE A 156 2.21 -9.76 3.40
CA PHE A 156 3.40 -10.35 2.81
C PHE A 156 3.98 -9.49 1.69
N LEU A 157 3.13 -8.82 0.89
CA LEU A 157 3.58 -7.82 -0.08
C LEU A 157 4.34 -6.69 0.62
N ALA A 158 3.79 -6.16 1.72
CA ALA A 158 4.43 -5.11 2.51
C ALA A 158 5.80 -5.54 3.03
N GLY A 159 5.90 -6.73 3.63
CA GLY A 159 7.17 -7.24 4.14
C GLY A 159 8.24 -7.39 3.05
N ARG A 160 7.88 -7.88 1.85
CA ARG A 160 8.84 -7.96 0.73
C ARG A 160 9.23 -6.58 0.21
N GLY A 161 8.27 -5.66 0.09
CA GLY A 161 8.55 -4.28 -0.29
C GLY A 161 9.52 -3.60 0.68
N LEU A 162 9.29 -3.78 1.99
CA LEU A 162 10.16 -3.29 3.05
C LEU A 162 11.57 -3.89 2.95
N ALA A 163 11.67 -5.22 2.79
CA ALA A 163 12.96 -5.89 2.64
C ALA A 163 13.76 -5.34 1.46
N ARG A 164 13.12 -5.15 0.29
CA ARG A 164 13.76 -4.53 -0.89
C ARG A 164 14.26 -3.12 -0.61
N CYS A 165 13.46 -2.28 0.06
CA CYS A 165 13.87 -0.92 0.43
C CYS A 165 15.09 -0.94 1.37
N LEU A 166 15.09 -1.82 2.37
CA LEU A 166 16.22 -1.97 3.31
C LEU A 166 17.49 -2.42 2.58
N ILE A 167 17.38 -3.40 1.68
CA ILE A 167 18.49 -3.91 0.87
C ILE A 167 19.05 -2.81 -0.04
N ALA A 168 18.18 -2.06 -0.73
CA ALA A 168 18.59 -0.94 -1.60
C ALA A 168 19.37 0.15 -0.83
N ARG A 169 19.07 0.34 0.47
CA ARG A 169 19.80 1.26 1.35
C ARG A 169 21.07 0.67 1.98
N GLY A 170 21.47 -0.53 1.58
CA GLY A 170 22.63 -1.25 2.14
C GLY A 170 22.38 -1.88 3.52
N GLN A 171 21.14 -1.87 4.02
CA GLN A 171 20.76 -2.47 5.31
C GLN A 171 20.41 -3.95 5.14
N HIS A 172 21.35 -4.72 4.58
CA HIS A 172 21.11 -6.11 4.15
C HIS A 172 20.65 -7.01 5.29
N GLU A 173 21.28 -6.94 6.47
CA GLU A 173 20.91 -7.78 7.62
C GLU A 173 19.46 -7.55 8.05
N LYS A 174 19.01 -6.29 8.09
CA LYS A 174 17.62 -5.96 8.40
C LYS A 174 16.65 -6.45 7.33
N GLY A 175 17.01 -6.29 6.06
CA GLY A 175 16.21 -6.84 4.95
C GLY A 175 16.08 -8.36 5.05
N ARG A 176 17.19 -9.04 5.40
CA ARG A 176 17.25 -10.48 5.65
C ARG A 176 16.34 -10.90 6.80
N GLU A 177 16.38 -10.19 7.93
CA GLU A 177 15.53 -10.44 9.10
C GLU A 177 14.04 -10.39 8.74
N VAL A 178 13.61 -9.41 7.95
CA VAL A 178 12.22 -9.30 7.48
C VAL A 178 11.83 -10.52 6.63
N LEU A 179 12.66 -10.93 5.67
CA LEU A 179 12.39 -12.10 4.82
C LEU A 179 12.33 -13.40 5.64
N VAL A 180 13.27 -13.59 6.56
CA VAL A 180 13.25 -14.73 7.50
C VAL A 180 11.98 -14.74 8.34
N GLN A 181 11.51 -13.58 8.80
CA GLN A 181 10.28 -13.47 9.55
C GLN A 181 9.05 -13.83 8.71
N LEU A 182 8.99 -13.42 7.44
CA LEU A 182 7.92 -13.84 6.52
C LEU A 182 7.91 -15.37 6.36
N LEU A 183 9.08 -16.00 6.15
CA LEU A 183 9.19 -17.46 6.00
C LEU A 183 8.86 -18.24 7.29
N LYS A 184 9.02 -17.63 8.47
CA LYS A 184 8.53 -18.22 9.73
C LYS A 184 7.00 -18.26 9.77
N LEU A 185 6.34 -17.23 9.25
CA LEU A 185 4.88 -17.12 9.23
C LEU A 185 4.26 -17.98 8.11
N ASP A 186 4.92 -18.07 6.96
CA ASP A 186 4.57 -18.97 5.86
C ASP A 186 5.82 -19.57 5.20
N PRO A 187 6.20 -20.81 5.57
CA PRO A 187 7.35 -21.48 4.97
C PRO A 187 7.22 -21.77 3.46
N ARG A 188 6.03 -21.60 2.87
CA ARG A 188 5.75 -21.82 1.44
C ARG A 188 5.74 -20.53 0.62
N GLU A 189 6.12 -19.39 1.21
CA GLU A 189 6.13 -18.12 0.48
C GLU A 189 7.35 -18.03 -0.44
N GLU A 190 7.16 -18.46 -1.69
CA GLU A 190 8.25 -18.58 -2.67
C GLU A 190 8.92 -17.24 -2.99
N ASN A 191 8.20 -16.10 -2.95
CA ASN A 191 8.81 -14.81 -3.31
C ASN A 191 9.81 -14.34 -2.24
N ALA A 192 9.49 -14.49 -0.95
CA ALA A 192 10.39 -14.17 0.14
C ALA A 192 11.61 -15.10 0.13
N LYS A 193 11.41 -16.37 -0.21
CA LYS A 193 12.50 -17.34 -0.37
C LYS A 193 13.44 -16.93 -1.51
N SER A 194 12.91 -16.63 -2.70
CA SER A 194 13.73 -16.17 -3.84
C SER A 194 14.54 -14.93 -3.48
N LEU A 195 13.91 -13.92 -2.87
CA LEU A 195 14.60 -12.70 -2.46
C LEU A 195 15.68 -12.94 -1.41
N LEU A 196 15.47 -13.89 -0.50
CA LEU A 196 16.45 -14.26 0.52
C LEU A 196 17.64 -14.98 -0.09
N ASP A 197 17.40 -15.91 -1.00
CA ASP A 197 18.44 -16.65 -1.72
C ASP A 197 19.30 -15.70 -2.59
N GLU A 198 18.66 -14.75 -3.30
CA GLU A 198 19.34 -13.70 -4.06
C GLU A 198 20.22 -12.82 -3.17
N LEU A 199 19.71 -12.39 -2.01
CA LEU A 199 20.47 -11.58 -1.05
C LEU A 199 21.68 -12.35 -0.49
N ASP A 200 21.49 -13.62 -0.12
CA ASP A 200 22.54 -14.47 0.44
C ASP A 200 23.64 -14.77 -0.60
N GLU A 201 23.31 -14.86 -1.89
CA GLU A 201 24.29 -14.92 -2.98
C GLU A 201 25.09 -13.61 -3.09
N GLN A 202 24.41 -12.46 -3.18
CA GLN A 202 25.08 -11.14 -3.26
C GLN A 202 26.03 -10.89 -2.08
N LEU A 203 25.64 -11.32 -0.87
CA LEU A 203 26.48 -11.20 0.32
C LEU A 203 27.72 -12.11 0.27
N ARG A 204 27.61 -13.31 -0.31
CA ARG A 204 28.75 -14.22 -0.52
C ARG A 204 29.75 -13.64 -1.52
N GLU A 205 29.27 -13.14 -2.66
CA GLU A 205 30.09 -12.50 -3.67
C GLU A 205 30.87 -11.30 -3.11
N ARG A 206 30.19 -10.44 -2.31
CA ARG A 206 30.83 -9.28 -1.66
C ARG A 206 31.88 -9.66 -0.61
N LYS A 207 31.75 -10.82 0.04
CA LYS A 207 32.74 -11.34 1.00
C LYS A 207 33.95 -11.94 0.29
N GLY A 208 33.76 -12.60 -0.85
CA GLY A 208 34.85 -13.20 -1.64
C GLY A 208 35.68 -12.18 -2.43
N ALA A 209 35.13 -10.99 -2.71
CA ALA A 209 35.82 -9.91 -3.40
C ALA A 209 36.73 -9.04 -2.51
N LYS A 210 36.79 -9.30 -1.20
CA LYS A 210 37.63 -8.60 -0.22
C LYS A 210 38.81 -9.45 0.21
#